data_AF-A0A2V9VMX7-F1
#
_entry.id   AF-A0A2V9VMX7-F1
#
_cell.length_a   1.000
_cell.length_b   1.000
_cell.length_c   1.000
_cell.angle_alpha   90.00
_cell.angle_beta   90.00
_cell.angle_gamma   90.00
#
_symmetry.space_group_name_H-M   'P 1'
#
loop_
_entity.id
_entity.type
_entity.pdbx_description
1 polymer ?
#
loop_
_entity_poly.entity_id
_entity_poly.type
_entity_poly.pdbx_seq_one_letter_code
_entity_poly.pdbx_strand_id
1 'polypeptide(L)'
;MSRRIPLIAVLGTLMIFVGCTNKKSVNPLANVGSKQPDKVLFDKAMDAMRHNRFDVARLTLQTLINTYPDSEFIARAKLAVGDSWYA
;
A
#
# COMPACT_ATOMS: atom_id res chain seq x y z
N MET A 1 16.55 44.94 -11.32
CA MET A 1 16.23 43.78 -10.45
C MET A 1 14.83 43.18 -10.64
N SER A 2 13.88 43.84 -11.32
CA SER A 2 12.48 43.36 -11.45
C SER A 2 12.24 42.20 -12.44
N ARG A 3 13.11 41.99 -13.45
CA ARG A 3 12.93 40.93 -14.48
C ARG A 3 13.16 39.49 -14.00
N ARG A 4 13.80 39.29 -12.83
CA ARG A 4 14.05 37.95 -12.26
C ARG A 4 12.92 37.48 -11.34
N ILE A 5 12.07 38.40 -10.88
CA ILE A 5 10.92 38.14 -10.00
C ILE A 5 9.89 37.20 -10.65
N PRO A 6 9.47 37.38 -11.93
CA PRO A 6 8.52 36.44 -12.53
C PRO A 6 9.15 35.05 -12.73
N LEU A 7 10.46 34.98 -12.97
CA LEU A 7 11.17 33.73 -13.20
C LEU A 7 11.29 32.89 -11.91
N ILE A 8 11.50 33.54 -10.77
CA ILE A 8 11.51 32.90 -9.44
C ILE A 8 10.09 32.47 -9.04
N ALA A 9 9.06 33.27 -9.35
CA ALA A 9 7.67 32.93 -9.04
C ALA A 9 7.17 31.69 -9.82
N VAL A 10 7.57 31.55 -11.09
CA VAL A 10 7.23 30.38 -11.94
C VAL A 10 7.97 29.12 -11.47
N LEU A 11 9.24 29.24 -11.06
CA LEU A 11 9.99 28.11 -10.51
C LEU A 11 9.45 27.64 -9.15
N GLY A 12 9.03 28.58 -8.29
CA GLY A 12 8.41 28.26 -7.00
C GLY A 12 7.07 27.54 -7.14
N THR A 13 6.25 27.91 -8.13
CA THR A 13 4.97 27.24 -8.39
C THR A 13 5.14 25.83 -8.95
N LEU A 14 6.18 25.58 -9.76
CA LEU A 14 6.44 24.25 -10.32
C LEU A 14 6.80 23.21 -9.24
N MET A 15 7.47 23.62 -8.16
CA MET A 15 7.84 22.74 -7.03
C MET A 15 6.63 22.22 -6.25
N ILE A 16 5.52 22.96 -6.24
CA ILE A 16 4.30 22.61 -5.48
C ILE A 16 3.55 21.45 -6.15
N PHE A 17 3.65 21.31 -7.47
CA PHE A 17 2.93 20.27 -8.23
C PHE A 17 3.65 18.92 -8.33
N VAL A 18 4.92 18.80 -7.91
CA VAL A 18 5.69 17.53 -8.00
C VAL A 18 5.21 16.48 -6.96
N GLY A 19 4.46 16.89 -5.94
CA GLY A 19 4.01 16.02 -4.85
C GLY A 19 2.90 15.02 -5.18
N CYS A 20 2.16 15.19 -6.29
CA CYS A 20 0.95 14.40 -6.56
C CYS A 20 1.19 13.17 -7.46
N THR A 21 2.17 12.30 -7.13
CA THR A 21 2.31 11.02 -7.84
C THR A 21 1.89 9.84 -6.95
N ASN A 22 0.65 9.37 -7.11
CA ASN A 22 0.15 8.12 -6.50
C ASN A 22 0.75 6.90 -7.20
N LYS A 23 2.02 6.61 -6.91
CA LYS A 23 2.69 5.39 -7.40
C LYS A 23 2.13 4.22 -6.58
N LYS A 24 1.39 3.32 -7.22
CA LYS A 24 0.95 2.07 -6.58
C LYS A 24 2.19 1.31 -6.10
N SER A 25 2.19 0.91 -4.83
CA SER A 25 3.24 0.08 -4.23
C SER A 25 3.49 -1.14 -5.11
N VAL A 26 4.70 -1.23 -5.66
CA VAL A 26 5.13 -2.36 -6.49
C VAL A 26 5.48 -3.49 -5.53
N ASN A 27 4.76 -4.61 -5.62
CA ASN A 27 5.06 -5.81 -4.83
C ASN A 27 6.16 -6.61 -5.55
N PRO A 28 7.41 -6.65 -5.06
CA PRO A 28 8.53 -7.31 -5.74
C PRO A 28 8.35 -8.83 -5.90
N LEU A 29 7.33 -9.38 -5.25
CA LEU A 29 7.02 -10.81 -5.18
C LEU A 29 5.80 -11.18 -6.04
N ALA A 30 5.25 -10.23 -6.78
CA ALA A 30 4.08 -10.48 -7.62
C ALA A 30 4.34 -11.53 -8.71
N ASN A 31 5.61 -11.72 -9.10
CA ASN A 31 6.02 -12.62 -10.18
C ASN A 31 6.74 -13.90 -9.71
N VAL A 32 6.96 -14.08 -8.40
CA VAL A 32 7.40 -15.39 -7.91
C VAL A 32 6.18 -16.30 -7.86
N GLY A 33 6.05 -17.19 -8.86
CA GLY A 33 4.98 -18.19 -8.94
C GLY A 33 5.02 -19.26 -7.84
N SER A 34 5.68 -18.96 -6.73
CA SER A 34 5.67 -19.79 -5.55
C SER A 34 4.31 -19.60 -4.87
N LYS A 35 3.53 -20.68 -4.75
CA LYS A 35 2.29 -20.70 -3.98
C LYS A 35 2.62 -20.65 -2.48
N GLN A 36 3.37 -19.64 -2.05
CA GLN A 36 3.73 -19.45 -0.67
C GLN A 36 2.43 -19.19 0.10
N PRO A 37 2.16 -19.96 1.17
CA PRO A 37 0.87 -19.94 1.84
C PRO A 37 0.56 -18.56 2.45
N ASP A 38 1.60 -17.84 2.89
CA ASP A 38 1.53 -16.48 3.39
C ASP A 38 1.11 -15.47 2.32
N LYS A 39 1.66 -15.56 1.10
CA LYS A 39 1.26 -14.73 -0.04
C LYS A 39 -0.19 -14.99 -0.43
N VAL A 40 -0.61 -16.26 -0.47
CA VAL A 40 -1.99 -16.64 -0.80
C VAL A 40 -2.98 -16.09 0.23
N LEU A 41 -2.65 -16.18 1.52
CA LEU A 41 -3.46 -15.59 2.59
C LEU A 41 -3.55 -14.06 2.46
N PHE A 42 -2.42 -13.40 2.19
CA PHE A 42 -2.39 -11.95 1.98
C PHE A 42 -3.22 -11.52 0.77
N ASP A 43 -3.04 -12.18 -0.38
CA ASP A 43 -3.77 -11.87 -1.61
C ASP A 43 -5.28 -12.10 -1.44
N LYS A 44 -5.68 -13.17 -0.73
CA LYS A 44 -7.09 -13.44 -0.39
C LYS A 44 -7.67 -12.37 0.52
N ALA A 45 -6.92 -11.91 1.53
CA ALA A 45 -7.36 -10.82 2.39
C ALA A 45 -7.54 -9.51 1.60
N MET A 46 -6.60 -9.19 0.71
CA MET A 46 -6.68 -8.00 -0.13
C MET A 46 -7.84 -8.09 -1.12
N ASP A 47 -8.16 -9.28 -1.62
CA ASP A 47 -9.34 -9.47 -2.44
C ASP A 47 -10.64 -9.25 -1.64
N ALA A 48 -10.72 -9.74 -0.40
CA ALA A 48 -11.83 -9.45 0.49
C ALA A 48 -11.99 -7.94 0.78
N MET A 49 -10.89 -7.21 0.96
CA MET A 49 -10.89 -5.74 1.10
C MET A 49 -11.50 -5.05 -0.12
N ARG A 50 -11.14 -5.47 -1.35
CA ARG A 50 -11.71 -4.90 -2.59
C ARG A 50 -13.21 -5.12 -2.72
N HIS A 51 -13.74 -6.18 -2.12
CA HIS A 51 -15.16 -6.50 -2.11
C HIS A 51 -15.90 -5.94 -0.89
N ASN A 52 -15.31 -4.99 -0.15
CA ASN A 52 -15.86 -4.40 1.09
C ASN A 52 -16.17 -5.43 2.20
N ARG A 53 -15.51 -6.59 2.18
CA ARG A 53 -15.67 -7.65 3.19
C ARG A 53 -14.62 -7.52 4.28
N PHE A 54 -14.68 -6.43 5.04
CA PHE A 54 -13.65 -6.07 6.01
C PHE A 54 -13.51 -7.08 7.16
N ASP A 55 -14.58 -7.73 7.58
CA ASP A 55 -14.56 -8.77 8.63
C ASP A 55 -13.70 -9.96 8.19
N VAL A 56 -13.94 -10.43 6.96
CA VAL A 56 -13.22 -11.57 6.36
C VAL A 56 -11.76 -11.20 6.13
N ALA A 57 -11.50 -9.98 5.66
CA ALA A 57 -10.15 -9.47 5.49
C ALA A 57 -9.38 -9.47 6.82
N ARG A 58 -9.95 -8.90 7.89
CA ARG A 58 -9.33 -8.86 9.22
C ARG A 58 -9.01 -10.24 9.77
N LEU A 59 -9.97 -11.17 9.69
CA LEU A 59 -9.75 -12.56 10.12
C LEU A 59 -8.61 -13.20 9.35
N THR A 60 -8.59 -13.04 8.02
CA THR A 60 -7.56 -13.63 7.15
C THR A 60 -6.17 -13.01 7.41
N LEU A 61 -6.11 -11.70 7.63
CA LEU A 61 -4.87 -10.99 7.99
C LEU A 61 -4.37 -11.41 9.38
N GLN A 62 -5.26 -11.61 10.34
CA GLN A 62 -4.89 -12.09 11.67
C GLN A 62 -4.34 -13.53 11.61
N THR A 63 -4.93 -14.40 10.77
CA THR A 63 -4.39 -15.73 10.49
C THR A 63 -2.98 -15.63 9.90
N LEU A 64 -2.77 -14.79 8.89
CA LEU A 64 -1.45 -14.56 8.31
C LEU A 64 -0.43 -14.11 9.38
N ILE A 65 -0.82 -13.16 10.24
CA ILE A 65 0.04 -12.62 11.30
C ILE A 65 0.43 -13.67 12.33
N ASN A 66 -0.52 -14.50 12.75
CA ASN A 66 -0.31 -15.48 13.80
C ASN A 66 0.40 -16.74 13.30
N THR A 67 0.15 -17.15 12.05
CA THR A 67 0.69 -18.40 11.50
C THR A 67 2.06 -18.21 10.86
N TYR A 68 2.34 -17.03 10.30
CA TYR A 68 3.58 -16.74 9.58
C TYR A 68 4.24 -15.43 10.05
N PRO A 69 4.69 -15.32 11.31
CA PRO A 69 5.21 -14.08 11.90
C PRO A 69 6.47 -13.54 11.22
N ASP A 70 7.23 -14.39 10.53
CA ASP A 70 8.46 -14.04 9.81
C ASP A 70 8.20 -13.73 8.32
N SER A 71 6.94 -13.72 7.88
CA SER A 71 6.59 -13.42 6.49
C SER A 71 6.88 -11.95 6.14
N GLU A 72 7.38 -11.71 4.94
CA GLU A 72 7.59 -10.37 4.38
C GLU A 72 6.29 -9.57 4.16
N PHE A 73 5.14 -10.25 4.24
CA PHE A 73 3.83 -9.62 4.16
C PHE A 73 3.34 -9.08 5.52
N ILE A 74 4.00 -9.38 6.64
CA ILE A 74 3.52 -9.01 7.99
C ILE A 74 3.37 -7.50 8.19
N ALA A 75 4.35 -6.70 7.75
CA ALA A 75 4.27 -5.25 7.87
C ALA A 75 3.08 -4.69 7.07
N ARG A 76 2.86 -5.20 5.86
CA ARG A 76 1.73 -4.84 5.00
C ARG A 76 0.40 -5.35 5.57
N ALA A 77 0.39 -6.54 6.17
CA ALA A 77 -0.78 -7.13 6.77
C ALA A 77 -1.26 -6.32 7.98
N LYS A 78 -0.33 -5.92 8.87
CA LYS A 78 -0.65 -5.06 10.02
C LYS A 78 -1.21 -3.71 9.59
N LEU A 79 -0.62 -3.09 8.57
CA LEU A 79 -1.14 -1.85 7.98
C LEU A 79 -2.55 -2.08 7.43
N ALA A 80 -2.76 -3.12 6.62
CA ALA A 80 -4.05 -3.43 6.03
C ALA A 80 -5.15 -3.77 7.07
N VAL A 81 -4.79 -4.33 8.23
CA VAL A 81 -5.73 -4.48 9.35
C VAL A 81 -6.19 -3.10 9.81
N GLY A 82 -5.29 -2.13 9.95
CA GLY A 82 -5.64 -0.74 10.23
C GLY A 82 -6.58 -0.14 9.18
N ASP A 83 -6.21 -0.28 7.89
CA ASP A 83 -7.02 0.22 6.78
C ASP A 83 -8.43 -0.37 6.80
N SER A 84 -8.59 -1.65 7.13
CA SER A 84 -9.90 -2.31 7.16
C SER A 84 -10.89 -1.76 8.20
N TRP A 85 -10.42 -0.98 9.18
CA TRP A 85 -11.27 -0.31 10.16
C TRP A 85 -11.72 1.09 9.73
N TYR A 86 -10.97 1.72 8.80
CA TYR A 86 -11.17 3.10 8.37
C TYR A 86 -11.49 3.23 6.87
N ALA A 87 -11.62 2.10 6.17
CA ALA A 87 -11.95 2.01 4.75
C ALA A 87 -13.41 2.35 4.44
#